data_AF-A0A401SFE6-F1
#
_entry.id   AF-A0A401SFE6-F1
#
_cell.length_a   1.000
_cell.length_b   1.000
_cell.length_c   1.000
_cell.angle_alpha   90.00
_cell.angle_beta   90.00
_cell.angle_gamma   90.00
#
_symmetry.space_group_name_H-M   'P 1'
#
loop_
_entity.id
_entity.type
_entity.pdbx_description
1 polymer ?
#
loop_
_entity_poly.entity_id
_entity_poly.type
_entity_poly.pdbx_seq_one_letter_code
_entity_poly.pdbx_strand_id
1 'polypeptide(L)'
;MVYVSDGPVAVNVVNEIVILDQNLGLEVNEDDLAELLEDHRQELSTEDLVELQQGQVKVMQEEHSGEEEEEREDVSSVQIKDICSKWSEVQAIVERPHPNKTVTNRAVNILNDNVMSHFRKILPQRKKQVSLDHFLAASPTSKRQKREKTPEISEQVPDILLEGGSPSKT
;
A
#
# COMPACT_ATOMS: atom_id res chain seq x y z
N MET A 1 -32.73 -9.89 26.20
CA MET A 1 -32.05 -11.18 26.39
C MET A 1 -33.09 -12.26 26.25
N VAL A 2 -33.18 -12.90 25.08
CA VAL A 2 -34.02 -14.07 24.91
C VAL A 2 -33.13 -15.26 25.22
N TYR A 3 -33.40 -15.93 26.34
CA TYR A 3 -32.74 -17.19 26.67
C TYR A 3 -33.11 -18.18 25.57
N VAL A 4 -32.13 -18.62 24.77
CA VAL A 4 -32.31 -19.82 23.96
C VAL A 4 -32.23 -20.97 24.96
N SER A 5 -33.38 -21.54 25.28
CA SER A 5 -33.52 -22.68 26.19
C SER A 5 -32.61 -23.82 25.75
N ASP A 6 -31.67 -24.18 26.61
CA ASP A 6 -30.88 -25.40 26.49
C ASP A 6 -31.76 -26.57 27.02
N GLY A 7 -32.10 -27.51 26.14
CA GLY A 7 -32.94 -28.72 26.38
C GLY A 7 -34.26 -28.72 25.57
N PRO A 8 -34.91 -29.85 25.22
CA PRO A 8 -34.59 -31.30 25.24
C PRO A 8 -34.55 -31.91 23.80
N VAL A 9 -34.21 -31.10 22.79
CA VAL A 9 -34.44 -31.43 21.37
C VAL A 9 -33.44 -32.45 20.83
N ALA A 10 -32.16 -32.36 21.23
CA ALA A 10 -31.10 -33.24 20.73
C ALA A 10 -31.29 -34.70 21.20
N VAL A 11 -31.63 -34.90 22.48
CA VAL A 11 -31.91 -36.22 23.06
C VAL A 11 -33.10 -36.89 22.38
N ASN A 12 -34.09 -36.10 21.95
CA ASN A 12 -35.26 -36.63 21.26
C ASN A 12 -34.94 -37.13 19.84
N VAL A 13 -34.07 -36.43 19.10
CA VAL A 13 -33.64 -36.82 17.75
C VAL A 13 -32.79 -38.10 17.77
N VAL A 14 -31.87 -38.23 18.73
CA VAL A 14 -31.04 -39.43 18.90
C VAL A 14 -31.91 -40.67 19.13
N ASN A 15 -32.83 -40.57 20.10
CA ASN A 15 -33.70 -41.67 20.47
C ASN A 15 -34.68 -42.05 19.34
N GLU A 16 -35.20 -41.07 18.59
CA GLU A 16 -36.06 -41.34 17.42
C GLU A 16 -35.31 -42.11 16.33
N ILE A 17 -34.06 -41.74 16.03
CA ILE A 17 -33.23 -42.41 15.03
C ILE A 17 -32.93 -43.85 15.46
N VAL A 18 -32.52 -44.05 16.72
CA VAL A 18 -32.25 -45.39 17.27
C VAL A 18 -33.49 -46.29 17.18
N ILE A 19 -34.69 -45.77 17.48
CA ILE A 19 -35.94 -46.53 17.35
C ILE A 19 -36.26 -46.85 15.88
N LEU A 20 -36.03 -45.93 14.95
CA LEU A 20 -36.25 -46.16 13.53
C LEU A 20 -35.31 -47.24 12.98
N ASP A 21 -34.03 -47.20 13.36
CA ASP A 21 -33.03 -48.17 12.93
C ASP A 21 -33.33 -49.57 13.48
N GLN A 22 -33.77 -49.67 14.73
CA GLN A 22 -34.26 -50.94 15.31
C GLN A 22 -35.44 -51.52 14.52
N ASN A 23 -36.39 -50.67 14.08
CA ASN A 23 -37.52 -51.10 13.26
C ASN A 23 -37.10 -51.52 11.84
N LEU A 24 -35.98 -50.99 11.34
CA LEU A 24 -35.41 -51.31 10.02
C LEU A 24 -34.38 -52.45 10.09
N GLY A 25 -34.06 -52.97 11.28
CA GLY A 25 -33.07 -54.01 11.49
C GLY A 25 -31.63 -53.55 11.28
N LEU A 26 -31.37 -52.26 11.46
CA LEU A 26 -30.05 -51.63 11.38
C LEU A 26 -29.47 -51.48 12.79
N GLU A 27 -28.15 -51.60 12.90
CA GLU A 27 -27.40 -51.39 14.15
C GLU A 27 -26.71 -50.02 14.06
N VAL A 28 -27.23 -49.06 14.84
CA VAL A 28 -26.65 -47.73 15.00
C VAL A 28 -26.33 -47.52 16.47
N ASN A 29 -25.10 -47.08 16.74
CA ASN A 29 -24.62 -46.80 18.08
C ASN A 29 -25.10 -45.40 18.52
N GLU A 30 -25.74 -45.35 19.68
CA GLU A 30 -26.28 -44.11 20.26
C GLU A 30 -25.16 -43.11 20.57
N ASP A 31 -24.02 -43.60 21.06
CA ASP A 31 -22.88 -42.76 21.44
C ASP A 31 -22.27 -42.07 20.21
N ASP A 32 -22.10 -42.80 19.10
CA ASP A 32 -21.55 -42.25 17.84
C ASP A 32 -22.49 -41.19 17.23
N LEU A 33 -23.81 -41.38 17.38
CA LEU A 33 -24.80 -40.43 16.90
C LEU A 33 -24.84 -39.17 17.76
N ALA A 34 -24.66 -39.31 19.08
CA ALA A 34 -24.56 -38.19 20.00
C ALA A 34 -23.32 -37.34 19.72
N GLU A 35 -22.16 -37.97 19.50
CA GLU A 35 -20.91 -37.30 19.10
C GLU A 35 -21.10 -36.53 17.78
N LEU A 36 -21.67 -37.18 16.76
CA LEU A 36 -21.93 -36.56 15.46
C LEU A 36 -22.87 -35.34 15.57
N LEU A 37 -23.89 -35.42 16.41
CA LEU A 37 -24.84 -34.31 16.64
C LEU A 37 -24.19 -33.14 17.40
N GLU A 38 -23.29 -33.41 18.34
CA GLU A 38 -22.54 -32.34 19.02
C GLU A 38 -21.54 -31.66 18.08
N ASP A 39 -20.81 -32.42 17.26
CA ASP A 39 -19.88 -31.89 16.27
C ASP A 39 -20.59 -30.98 15.25
N HIS A 40 -21.77 -31.38 14.77
CA HIS A 40 -22.58 -30.56 13.85
C HIS A 40 -23.22 -29.35 14.52
N ARG A 41 -23.46 -29.38 15.85
CA ARG A 41 -23.94 -28.20 16.58
C ARG A 41 -22.89 -27.10 16.66
N GLN A 42 -21.62 -27.47 16.50
CA GLN A 42 -20.48 -26.56 16.49
C GLN A 42 -20.23 -25.92 15.10
N GLU A 43 -21.15 -26.05 14.14
CA GLU A 43 -21.05 -25.35 12.85
C GLU A 43 -21.11 -23.83 13.02
N LEU A 44 -19.91 -23.23 12.97
CA LEU A 44 -19.56 -21.83 12.67
C LEU A 44 -20.57 -20.78 13.11
N SER A 45 -20.31 -20.20 14.28
CA SER A 45 -20.92 -18.94 14.67
C SER A 45 -20.63 -17.87 13.62
N THR A 46 -21.59 -16.99 13.34
CA THR A 46 -21.41 -15.80 12.49
C THR A 46 -20.21 -14.94 12.90
N GLU A 47 -19.76 -15.08 14.14
CA GLU A 47 -18.56 -14.41 14.67
C GLU A 47 -17.27 -14.86 13.96
N ASP A 48 -17.10 -16.16 13.68
CA ASP A 48 -15.89 -16.69 13.02
C ASP A 48 -15.79 -16.17 11.57
N LEU A 49 -16.94 -16.03 10.91
CA LEU A 49 -17.03 -15.46 9.56
C LEU A 49 -16.73 -13.96 9.57
N VAL A 50 -17.19 -13.23 10.60
CA VAL A 50 -16.91 -11.80 10.78
C VAL A 50 -15.43 -11.58 11.11
N GLU A 51 -14.82 -12.43 11.93
CA GLU A 51 -13.39 -12.36 12.26
C GLU A 51 -12.53 -12.63 11.03
N LEU A 52 -12.88 -13.64 10.22
CA LEU A 52 -12.20 -13.95 8.97
C LEU A 52 -12.38 -12.84 7.92
N GLN A 53 -13.54 -12.18 7.90
CA GLN A 53 -13.77 -11.02 7.04
C GLN A 53 -13.01 -9.78 7.55
N GLN A 54 -12.99 -9.50 8.85
CA GLN A 54 -12.20 -8.42 9.43
C GLN A 54 -10.70 -8.63 9.22
N GLY A 55 -10.21 -9.87 9.34
CA GLY A 55 -8.83 -10.23 9.03
C GLY A 55 -8.46 -9.90 7.58
N GLN A 56 -9.31 -10.28 6.62
CA GLN A 56 -9.10 -9.95 5.21
C GLN A 56 -9.16 -8.45 4.93
N VAL A 57 -10.13 -7.74 5.51
CA VAL A 57 -10.28 -6.28 5.35
C VAL A 57 -9.09 -5.54 5.97
N LYS A 58 -8.59 -5.99 7.12
CA LYS A 58 -7.42 -5.42 7.78
C LYS A 58 -6.15 -5.61 6.93
N VAL A 59 -5.91 -6.82 6.42
CA VAL A 59 -4.77 -7.10 5.52
C VAL A 59 -4.85 -6.21 4.27
N MET A 60 -6.02 -6.10 3.64
CA MET A 60 -6.21 -5.23 2.49
C MET A 60 -6.01 -3.74 2.82
N GLN A 61 -6.43 -3.28 4.00
CA GLN A 61 -6.22 -1.89 4.43
C GLN A 61 -4.74 -1.61 4.74
N GLU A 62 -4.02 -2.54 5.35
CA GLU A 62 -2.57 -2.40 5.60
C GLU A 62 -1.78 -2.37 4.28
N GLU A 63 -2.11 -3.20 3.30
CA GLU A 63 -1.48 -3.20 1.98
C GLU A 63 -1.76 -1.92 1.17
N HIS A 64 -2.86 -1.20 1.45
CA HIS A 64 -3.21 0.06 0.80
C HIS A 64 -2.81 1.32 1.59
N SER A 65 -2.50 1.18 2.88
CA SER A 65 -2.01 2.27 3.74
C SER A 65 -0.48 2.43 3.70
N GLY A 66 0.18 1.70 2.80
CA GLY A 66 1.56 1.94 2.41
C GLY A 66 1.66 3.21 1.56
N GLU A 67 1.69 4.37 2.21
CA GLU A 67 2.59 5.42 1.76
C GLU A 67 4.01 4.87 1.89
N GLU A 68 4.38 4.00 0.96
CA GLU A 68 5.72 3.46 0.79
C GLU A 68 6.58 4.59 0.24
N GLU A 69 6.93 5.53 1.12
CA GLU A 69 8.23 6.18 1.10
C GLU A 69 9.29 5.14 1.54
N GLU A 70 9.28 3.99 0.85
CA GLU A 70 10.25 2.95 1.06
C GLU A 70 11.48 3.37 0.26
N GLU A 71 12.57 3.59 0.99
CA GLU A 71 13.94 3.65 0.52
C GLU A 71 14.25 2.34 -0.23
N ARG A 72 13.73 2.20 -1.45
CA ARG A 72 13.90 0.97 -2.25
C ARG A 72 15.27 1.00 -2.88
N GLU A 73 15.92 -0.17 -2.89
CA GLU A 73 17.03 -0.47 -3.79
C GLU A 73 16.73 0.10 -5.19
N ASP A 74 17.62 0.97 -5.67
CA ASP A 74 17.49 1.73 -6.91
C ASP A 74 17.46 0.80 -8.14
N VAL A 75 16.34 0.10 -8.36
CA VAL A 75 16.09 -0.56 -9.64
C VAL A 75 16.15 0.52 -10.72
N SER A 76 17.15 0.45 -11.59
CA SER A 76 17.44 1.51 -12.55
C SER A 76 16.28 1.72 -13.52
N SER A 77 16.12 2.93 -14.04
CA SER A 77 15.07 3.22 -15.02
C SER A 77 15.18 2.37 -16.30
N VAL A 78 16.37 1.84 -16.60
CA VAL A 78 16.59 0.88 -17.70
C VAL A 78 15.97 -0.48 -17.34
N GLN A 79 16.28 -1.01 -16.15
CA GLN A 79 15.70 -2.27 -15.68
C GLN A 79 14.18 -2.22 -15.60
N ILE A 80 13.57 -1.11 -15.18
CA ILE A 80 12.10 -0.96 -15.16
C ILE A 80 11.52 -1.06 -16.57
N LYS A 81 12.15 -0.40 -17.55
CA LYS A 81 11.72 -0.50 -18.96
C LYS A 81 11.85 -1.91 -19.49
N ASP A 82 12.91 -2.62 -19.14
CA ASP A 82 13.13 -4.01 -19.55
C ASP A 82 12.08 -4.94 -18.93
N ILE A 83 11.76 -4.79 -17.64
CA ILE A 83 10.70 -5.53 -16.97
C ILE A 83 9.35 -5.29 -17.65
N CYS A 84 9.01 -4.03 -17.95
CA CYS A 84 7.77 -3.69 -18.63
C CYS A 84 7.70 -4.31 -20.04
N SER A 85 8.80 -4.30 -20.77
CA SER A 85 8.88 -4.85 -22.13
C SER A 85 8.73 -6.37 -22.12
N LYS A 86 9.47 -7.07 -21.24
CA LYS A 86 9.37 -8.53 -21.08
C LYS A 86 7.97 -8.96 -20.67
N TRP A 87 7.33 -8.23 -19.76
CA TRP A 87 5.95 -8.52 -19.39
C TRP A 87 4.99 -8.39 -20.58
N SER A 88 5.14 -7.36 -21.40
CA SER A 88 4.33 -7.20 -22.62
C SER A 88 4.50 -8.37 -23.59
N GLU A 89 5.70 -8.91 -23.73
CA GLU A 89 5.96 -10.10 -24.56
C GLU A 89 5.26 -11.34 -23.98
N VAL A 90 5.42 -11.58 -22.67
CA VAL A 90 4.76 -12.70 -21.99
C VAL A 90 3.24 -12.61 -22.10
N GLN A 91 2.66 -11.43 -21.87
CA GLN A 91 1.23 -11.19 -22.01
C GLN A 91 0.74 -11.51 -23.42
N ALA A 92 1.46 -11.05 -24.46
CA ALA A 92 1.10 -11.32 -25.85
C ALA A 92 1.17 -12.81 -26.22
N ILE A 93 2.09 -13.57 -25.62
CA ILE A 93 2.19 -15.03 -25.81
C ILE A 93 1.03 -15.74 -25.12
N VAL A 94 0.71 -15.33 -23.89
CA VAL A 94 -0.29 -15.98 -23.05
C VAL A 94 -1.72 -15.73 -23.54
N GLU A 95 -2.01 -14.55 -24.09
CA GLU A 95 -3.35 -14.21 -24.62
C GLU A 95 -3.71 -14.92 -25.94
N ARG A 96 -2.71 -15.36 -26.74
CA ARG A 96 -2.95 -15.84 -28.12
C ARG A 96 -3.50 -17.28 -28.21
N PRO A 97 -2.99 -18.30 -27.50
CA PRO A 97 -3.41 -19.69 -27.70
C PRO A 97 -4.13 -20.35 -26.50
N HIS A 98 -4.46 -19.64 -25.42
CA HIS A 98 -4.91 -20.34 -24.20
C HIS A 98 -6.32 -20.96 -24.35
N PRO A 99 -6.49 -22.28 -24.07
CA PRO A 99 -7.78 -22.97 -24.17
C PRO A 99 -8.86 -22.38 -23.26
N ASN A 100 -8.45 -21.84 -22.09
CA ASN A 100 -9.33 -21.16 -21.14
C ASN A 100 -8.98 -19.68 -21.05
N LYS A 101 -9.49 -18.88 -21.97
CA LYS A 101 -9.19 -17.44 -22.07
C LYS A 101 -9.63 -16.65 -20.84
N THR A 102 -10.73 -17.05 -20.20
CA THR A 102 -11.30 -16.32 -19.05
C THR A 102 -10.37 -16.36 -17.85
N VAL A 103 -9.86 -17.55 -17.49
CA VAL A 103 -8.93 -17.71 -16.37
C VAL A 103 -7.62 -16.97 -16.67
N THR A 104 -7.13 -17.07 -17.89
CA THR A 104 -5.90 -16.38 -18.34
C THR A 104 -6.02 -14.86 -18.25
N ASN A 105 -7.09 -14.28 -18.78
CA ASN A 105 -7.32 -12.84 -18.72
C ASN A 105 -7.43 -12.36 -17.27
N ARG A 106 -8.10 -13.13 -16.41
CA ARG A 106 -8.17 -12.81 -14.97
C ARG A 106 -6.77 -12.75 -14.34
N ALA A 107 -5.92 -13.74 -14.60
CA ALA A 107 -4.57 -13.76 -14.06
C ALA A 107 -3.69 -12.61 -14.60
N VAL A 108 -3.78 -12.33 -15.90
CA VAL A 108 -3.09 -11.19 -16.53
C VAL A 108 -3.53 -9.87 -15.92
N ASN A 109 -4.83 -9.68 -15.69
CA ASN A 109 -5.37 -8.47 -15.08
C ASN A 109 -4.86 -8.28 -13.64
N ILE A 110 -4.88 -9.34 -12.82
CA ILE A 110 -4.35 -9.29 -11.44
C ILE A 110 -2.88 -8.88 -11.43
N LEU A 111 -2.05 -9.46 -12.30
CA LEU A 111 -0.64 -9.10 -12.41
C LEU A 111 -0.43 -7.66 -12.91
N ASN A 112 -1.29 -7.21 -13.84
CA ASN A 112 -1.25 -5.84 -14.34
C ASN A 112 -1.57 -4.82 -13.25
N ASP A 113 -2.58 -5.09 -12.43
CA ASP A 113 -3.06 -4.18 -11.39
C ASP A 113 -2.15 -4.16 -10.17
N ASN A 114 -1.70 -5.33 -9.70
CA ASN A 114 -0.98 -5.46 -8.44
C ASN A 114 0.53 -5.32 -8.58
N VAL A 115 1.12 -5.64 -9.75
CA VAL A 115 2.58 -5.65 -9.91
C VAL A 115 2.99 -4.60 -10.93
N MET A 116 2.48 -4.73 -12.16
CA MET A 116 2.95 -3.88 -13.26
C MET A 116 2.51 -2.43 -13.12
N SER A 117 1.41 -2.16 -12.41
CA SER A 117 0.97 -0.79 -12.14
C SER A 117 2.03 0.00 -11.35
N HIS A 118 2.70 -0.64 -10.37
CA HIS A 118 3.76 -0.02 -9.59
C HIS A 118 4.95 0.33 -10.49
N PHE A 119 5.48 -0.64 -11.25
CA PHE A 119 6.60 -0.41 -12.17
C PHE A 119 6.32 0.68 -13.19
N ARG A 120 5.11 0.73 -13.76
CA ARG A 120 4.71 1.76 -14.73
C ARG A 120 4.63 3.16 -14.11
N LYS A 121 4.29 3.29 -12.83
CA LYS A 121 4.19 4.57 -12.11
C LYS A 121 5.56 5.18 -11.77
N ILE A 122 6.59 4.35 -11.57
CA ILE A 122 7.93 4.80 -11.14
C ILE A 122 8.59 5.72 -12.19
N LEU A 123 8.50 5.40 -13.49
CA LEU A 123 9.16 6.20 -14.53
C LEU A 123 8.62 7.65 -14.62
N PRO A 124 7.29 7.88 -14.65
CA PRO A 124 6.72 9.22 -14.54
C PRO A 124 7.11 9.95 -13.25
N GLN A 125 7.15 9.25 -12.11
CA GLN A 125 7.53 9.85 -10.82
C GLN A 125 8.98 10.34 -10.84
N ARG A 126 9.92 9.52 -11.32
CA ARG A 126 11.34 9.91 -11.46
C ARG A 126 11.54 11.10 -12.39
N LYS A 127 10.80 11.16 -13.50
CA LYS A 127 10.87 12.31 -14.42
C LYS A 127 10.41 13.61 -13.73
N LYS A 128 9.35 13.54 -12.93
CA LYS A 128 8.87 14.69 -12.14
C LYS A 128 9.90 15.10 -11.09
N GLN A 129 10.50 14.13 -10.38
CA GLN A 129 11.53 14.38 -9.37
C GLN A 129 12.74 15.11 -9.97
N VAL A 130 13.31 14.59 -11.05
CA VAL A 130 14.46 15.24 -11.73
C VAL A 130 14.11 16.65 -12.23
N SER A 131 12.88 16.84 -12.72
CA SER A 131 12.41 18.17 -13.14
C SER A 131 12.31 19.16 -11.98
N LEU A 132 11.85 18.71 -10.81
CA LEU A 132 11.80 19.51 -9.59
C LEU A 132 13.21 19.82 -9.08
N ASP A 133 14.08 18.83 -9.04
CA ASP A 133 15.48 18.99 -8.60
C ASP A 133 16.21 20.01 -9.46
N HIS A 134 16.06 19.93 -10.79
CA HIS A 134 16.60 20.93 -11.71
C HIS A 134 16.03 22.33 -11.46
N PHE A 135 14.71 22.44 -11.22
CA PHE A 135 14.07 23.73 -10.95
C PHE A 135 14.56 24.37 -9.64
N LEU A 136 14.71 23.58 -8.58
CA LEU A 136 15.17 24.05 -7.28
C LEU A 136 16.68 24.34 -7.27
N ALA A 137 17.48 23.50 -7.92
CA ALA A 137 18.93 23.71 -8.07
C ALA A 137 19.27 24.91 -8.96
N ALA A 138 18.40 25.25 -9.93
CA ALA A 138 18.54 26.44 -10.77
C ALA A 138 18.05 27.73 -10.10
N SER A 139 17.37 27.66 -8.95
CA SER A 139 17.08 28.87 -8.17
C SER A 139 18.41 29.44 -7.67
N PRO A 140 18.78 30.67 -8.05
CA PRO A 140 20.00 31.25 -7.54
C PRO A 140 19.81 31.39 -6.04
N THR A 141 20.63 30.68 -5.27
CA THR A 141 20.87 30.96 -3.86
C THR A 141 20.89 32.47 -3.71
N SER A 142 19.92 33.01 -2.96
CA SER A 142 19.99 34.37 -2.47
C SER A 142 21.39 34.52 -1.90
N LYS A 143 22.27 35.24 -2.62
CA LYS A 143 23.56 35.69 -2.12
C LYS A 143 23.18 36.61 -0.99
N ARG A 144 22.98 36.03 0.19
CA ARG A 144 22.76 36.73 1.44
C ARG A 144 24.05 37.47 1.68
N GLN A 145 24.06 38.70 1.19
CA GLN A 145 25.12 39.67 1.30
C GLN A 145 25.51 39.66 2.77
N LYS A 146 26.66 39.05 3.05
CA LYS A 146 27.33 39.08 4.34
C LYS A 146 27.48 40.57 4.65
N ARG A 147 26.65 41.09 5.55
CA ARG A 147 26.94 42.38 6.21
C ARG A 147 28.20 42.14 6.99
N GLU A 148 29.32 42.40 6.33
CA GLU A 148 30.64 42.47 6.92
C GLU A 148 30.61 43.65 7.89
N LYS A 149 30.86 43.34 9.16
CA LYS A 149 30.98 44.32 10.23
C LYS A 149 32.14 45.26 9.88
N THR A 150 31.91 46.56 10.03
CA THR A 150 32.95 47.58 10.08
C THR A 150 34.03 47.18 11.10
N PRO A 151 35.30 47.39 10.74
CA PRO A 151 36.16 48.17 11.63
C PRO A 151 36.86 49.32 10.89
N GLU A 152 37.07 50.37 11.66
CA GLU A 152 37.88 51.57 11.46
C GLU A 152 38.78 51.62 10.22
N ILE A 153 38.62 52.69 9.42
CA ILE A 153 39.71 53.20 8.58
C ILE A 153 40.01 54.63 9.02
N SER A 154 41.25 54.72 9.49
CA SER A 154 42.07 55.89 9.81
C SER A 154 41.91 57.06 8.85
N GLU A 155 42.03 58.25 9.46
CA GLU A 155 42.40 59.52 8.86
C GLU A 155 43.34 59.38 7.66
N GLN A 156 42.98 60.00 6.53
CA GLN A 156 43.86 60.96 5.85
C GLN A 156 43.13 61.68 4.69
N VAL A 157 43.36 62.99 4.70
CA VAL A 157 42.79 64.06 3.88
C VAL A 157 43.43 64.06 2.48
N PRO A 158 42.70 64.34 1.39
CA PRO A 158 43.34 64.73 0.14
C PRO A 158 43.68 66.23 0.17
N ASP A 159 44.97 66.53 0.13
CA ASP A 159 45.53 67.86 -0.05
C ASP A 159 45.59 68.17 -1.56
N ILE A 160 44.80 69.13 -2.04
CA ILE A 160 44.95 69.74 -3.37
C ILE A 160 44.79 71.25 -3.23
N LEU A 161 45.91 71.88 -2.87
CA LEU A 161 46.60 72.98 -3.58
C LEU A 161 45.76 74.04 -4.32
N LEU A 162 45.74 75.23 -3.70
CA LEU A 162 45.85 76.62 -4.20
C LEU A 162 45.03 77.10 -5.42
N GLU A 163 44.19 78.09 -5.16
CA GLU A 163 44.21 79.48 -5.68
C GLU A 163 42.79 80.01 -5.46
N GLY A 164 42.51 81.04 -4.67
CA GLY A 164 43.13 82.36 -4.63
C GLY A 164 41.97 83.36 -4.65
N GLY A 165 42.01 84.39 -3.80
CA GLY A 165 41.07 85.52 -3.89
C GLY A 165 40.22 85.77 -2.65
N SER A 166 40.68 86.74 -1.87
CA SER A 166 40.16 87.34 -0.65
C SER A 166 38.67 87.78 -0.61
N PRO A 167 38.16 88.02 0.61
CA PRO A 167 36.76 88.36 0.89
C PRO A 167 36.49 89.87 0.79
N SER A 168 35.23 90.27 0.64
CA SER A 168 34.81 91.56 1.20
C SER A 168 33.32 91.61 1.51
N LYS A 169 33.05 92.05 2.74
CA LYS A 169 31.75 92.41 3.30
C LYS A 169 31.14 93.57 2.52
N THR A 170 29.81 93.60 2.39
CA THR A 170 28.95 94.68 2.93
C THR A 170 27.55 94.11 3.10
#